data_AF-A0A117M0B7-F1
#
_entry.id   AF-A0A117M0B7-F1
#
_cell.length_a   1.000
_cell.length_b   1.000
_cell.length_c   1.000
_cell.angle_alpha   90.00
_cell.angle_beta   90.00
_cell.angle_gamma   90.00
#
_symmetry.space_group_name_H-M   'P 1'
#
loop_
_entity.id
_entity.type
_entity.pdbx_description
1 polymer ?
#
loop_
_entity_poly.entity_id
_entity_poly.type
_entity_poly.pdbx_seq_one_letter_code
_entity_poly.pdbx_strand_id
1 'polypeptide(L)' 'MDCQRNIDNGVIPGEIWKDENLLFQNWQLKSDFGIHHSIAKKLVREGKLKVRELKNEKGESYFKVYLVSENREF' A
#
# COMPACT_ATOMS: atom_id res chain seq x y z
N MET A 1 18.01 5.80 -2.48
CA MET A 1 16.78 5.83 -1.68
C MET A 1 15.81 4.79 -2.21
N ASP A 2 15.39 3.82 -1.38
CA ASP A 2 14.48 2.74 -1.79
C ASP A 2 13.13 3.27 -2.30
N CYS A 3 12.64 4.35 -1.70
CA CYS A 3 11.39 4.99 -2.11
C CYS A 3 11.42 5.46 -3.58
N GLN A 4 12.43 6.23 -3.97
CA GLN A 4 12.59 6.72 -5.35
C GLN A 4 12.67 5.55 -6.34
N ARG A 5 13.40 4.48 -5.99
CA ARG A 5 13.49 3.27 -6.82
C ARG A 5 12.13 2.61 -7.03
N ASN A 6 11.24 2.60 -6.05
CA ASN A 6 9.90 2.06 -6.23
C ASN A 6 9.01 2.94 -7.12
N ILE A 7 9.25 4.26 -7.13
CA ILE A 7 8.60 5.19 -8.07
C ILE A 7 9.12 4.93 -9.49
N ASP A 8 10.43 4.86 -9.67
CA ASP A 8 11.07 4.67 -10.98
C ASP A 8 10.68 3.32 -11.61
N ASN A 9 10.47 2.29 -10.78
CA ASN A 9 10.00 0.96 -11.22
C ASN A 9 8.47 0.87 -11.39
N GLY A 10 7.72 1.96 -11.16
CA GLY A 10 6.26 1.98 -11.30
C GLY A 10 5.51 1.17 -10.25
N VAL A 11 6.14 0.81 -9.12
CA VAL A 11 5.48 0.13 -8.00
C VAL A 11 4.43 1.05 -7.37
N ILE A 12 4.79 2.33 -7.25
CA ILE A 12 3.94 3.40 -6.73
C ILE A 12 4.05 4.66 -7.61
N PRO A 13 2.99 5.46 -7.76
CA PRO A 13 3.08 6.79 -8.37
C PRO A 13 3.88 7.73 -7.48
N GLY A 14 4.68 8.63 -8.07
CA GLY A 14 5.44 9.62 -7.28
C GLY A 14 4.57 10.66 -6.56
N GLU A 15 3.34 10.87 -7.06
CA GLU A 15 2.38 11.84 -6.53
C GLU A 15 1.86 11.48 -5.13
N ILE A 16 1.93 10.21 -4.74
CA ILE A 16 1.40 9.75 -3.45
C ILE A 16 2.18 10.32 -2.25
N TRP A 17 3.39 10.83 -2.48
CA TRP A 17 4.17 11.52 -1.45
C TRP A 17 3.83 13.00 -1.33
N LYS A 18 3.09 13.56 -2.30
CA LYS A 18 2.63 14.94 -2.27
C LYS A 18 1.28 15.08 -1.57
N ASP A 19 0.51 13.99 -1.51
CA ASP A 19 -0.82 13.97 -0.90
C ASP A 19 -1.05 12.63 -0.18
N GLU A 20 -1.08 12.70 1.14
CA GLU A 20 -1.32 11.55 2.02
C GLU A 20 -2.73 10.96 1.87
N ASN A 21 -3.69 11.69 1.27
CA ASN A 21 -5.04 11.18 1.01
C ASN A 21 -5.11 10.22 -0.19
N LEU A 22 -4.02 10.08 -0.95
CA LEU A 22 -3.97 9.17 -2.10
C LEU A 22 -3.62 7.73 -1.72
N LEU A 23 -3.18 7.49 -0.48
CA LEU A 23 -2.80 6.19 0.02
C LEU A 23 -3.24 6.01 1.47
N PHE A 24 -3.41 4.76 1.88
CA PHE A 24 -3.44 4.41 3.29
C PHE A 24 -2.35 3.38 3.59
N GLN A 25 -1.80 3.48 4.79
CA GLN A 25 -0.77 2.58 5.29
C GLN A 25 -1.40 1.36 5.98
N ASN A 26 -0.61 0.30 6.16
CA ASN A 26 -1.11 -0.92 6.77
C ASN A 26 -1.65 -0.72 8.20
N TRP A 27 -1.17 0.27 8.95
CA TRP A 27 -1.71 0.57 10.28
C TRP A 27 -3.05 1.33 10.22
N GLN A 28 -3.28 2.14 9.18
CA GLN A 28 -4.53 2.87 8.96
C GLN A 28 -5.70 1.95 8.65
N LEU A 29 -5.44 0.76 8.09
CA LEU A 29 -6.49 -0.26 7.91
C LEU A 29 -7.28 -0.54 9.18
N LYS A 30 -6.60 -0.62 10.33
CA LYS A 30 -7.27 -0.87 11.61
C LYS A 30 -7.89 0.41 12.16
N SER A 31 -7.16 1.52 12.16
CA SER A 31 -7.59 2.78 12.79
C SER A 31 -8.73 3.45 12.02
N ASP A 32 -8.63 3.51 10.70
CA ASP A 32 -9.49 4.34 9.85
C ASP A 32 -10.63 3.50 9.25
N PHE A 33 -10.36 2.24 8.92
CA PHE A 33 -11.33 1.34 8.28
C PHE A 33 -11.85 0.22 9.20
N GLY A 34 -11.33 0.09 10.43
CA GLY A 34 -11.70 -1.00 11.34
C GLY A 34 -11.29 -2.40 10.87
N ILE A 35 -10.46 -2.50 9.83
CA ILE A 35 -10.05 -3.78 9.23
C ILE A 35 -8.88 -4.35 10.02
N HIS A 36 -9.16 -5.44 10.74
CA HIS A 36 -8.11 -6.16 11.46
C HIS A 36 -7.10 -6.80 10.49
N HIS A 37 -5.83 -6.90 10.92
CA HIS A 37 -4.73 -7.37 10.07
C HIS A 37 -4.97 -8.76 9.45
N SER A 38 -5.69 -9.65 10.15
CA SER A 38 -6.04 -10.99 9.65
C SER A 38 -7.03 -10.92 8.49
N ILE A 39 -8.01 -10.01 8.58
CA ILE A 39 -9.00 -9.75 7.53
C ILE A 39 -8.30 -9.09 6.33
N ALA A 40 -7.46 -8.09 6.56
CA ALA A 40 -6.68 -7.46 5.49
C ALA A 40 -5.88 -8.49 4.68
N LYS A 41 -5.16 -9.41 5.35
CA LYS A 41 -4.44 -10.51 4.69
C LYS A 41 -5.36 -11.40 3.86
N LYS A 42 -6.57 -11.69 4.36
CA LYS A 42 -7.57 -12.47 3.64
C LYS A 42 -8.06 -11.72 2.39
N LEU A 43 -8.38 -10.43 2.52
CA LEU A 43 -8.84 -9.58 1.42
C LEU A 43 -7.78 -9.43 0.31
N VAL A 44 -6.50 -9.32 0.70
CA VAL A 44 -5.38 -9.31 -0.26
C VAL A 44 -5.30 -10.64 -1.02
N ARG A 45 -5.41 -11.78 -0.32
CA ARG A 45 -5.40 -13.11 -0.95
C ARG A 45 -6.58 -13.34 -1.88
N GLU A 46 -7.73 -12.77 -1.54
CA GLU A 46 -8.95 -12.81 -2.37
C GLU A 46 -8.92 -11.79 -3.52
N GLY A 47 -7.90 -10.93 -3.61
CA GLY A 47 -7.77 -9.89 -4.64
C GLY A 47 -8.70 -8.70 -4.44
N LYS A 48 -9.43 -8.63 -3.31
CA LYS A 48 -10.37 -7.54 -2.97
C LYS A 48 -9.65 -6.30 -2.45
N LEU A 49 -8.54 -6.48 -1.74
CA LEU A 49 -7.69 -5.39 -1.26
C LEU A 49 -6.37 -5.42 -2.02
N LYS A 50 -6.12 -4.40 -2.83
CA LYS A 50 -4.89 -4.26 -3.61
C LYS A 50 -3.80 -3.59 -2.78
N VAL A 51 -2.71 -4.31 -2.56
CA VAL A 51 -1.54 -3.86 -1.82
C VAL A 51 -0.37 -3.60 -2.77
N ARG A 52 0.37 -2.51 -2.54
CA ARG A 52 1.66 -2.23 -3.15
C ARG A 52 2.76 -2.47 -2.11
N GLU A 53 3.64 -3.41 -2.41
CA GLU A 53 4.77 -3.78 -1.56
C GLU A 53 6.02 -3.04 -2.02
N LEU A 54 6.49 -2.08 -1.21
CA LEU A 54 7.73 -1.37 -1.46
C LEU A 54 8.91 -2.26 -1.12
N LYS A 55 9.80 -2.43 -2.08
CA LYS A 55 10.97 -3.29 -1.95
C LYS A 55 12.24 -2.48 -1.71
N ASN A 56 13.12 -2.98 -0.86
CA ASN A 56 14.46 -2.43 -0.70
C ASN A 56 15.36 -2.83 -1.88
N GLU A 57 16.61 -2.38 -1.85
CA GLU A 57 17.60 -2.73 -2.88
C GLU A 57 17.83 -4.24 -3.08
N LYS A 58 17.61 -5.04 -2.02
CA LYS A 58 17.72 -6.51 -2.00
C LYS A 58 16.45 -7.23 -2.48
N GLY A 59 15.38 -6.49 -2.79
CA GLY A 59 14.10 -7.03 -3.22
C GLY A 59 13.15 -7.43 -2.08
N GLU A 60 13.53 -7.17 -0.82
CA GLU A 60 12.73 -7.48 0.36
C GLU A 60 11.66 -6.40 0.57
N SER A 61 10.43 -6.83 0.84
CA SER A 61 9.32 -5.91 1.15
C SER A 61 9.53 -5.30 2.54
N TYR A 62 9.76 -3.99 2.60
CA TYR A 62 9.93 -3.26 3.86
C TYR A 62 8.68 -2.47 4.25
N PHE A 63 7.79 -2.21 3.29
CA PHE A 63 6.62 -1.38 3.53
C PHE A 63 5.44 -1.74 2.62
N LYS A 64 4.23 -1.51 3.13
CA LYS A 64 2.97 -1.82 2.44
C LYS A 64 2.07 -0.61 2.42
N VAL A 65 1.70 -0.19 1.22
CA VAL A 65 0.75 0.89 0.98
C VAL A 65 -0.40 0.38 0.14
N TYR A 66 -1.54 1.05 0.28
CA TYR A 66 -2.76 0.73 -0.45
C TYR A 66 -3.22 2.02 -1.09
N LEU A 67 -3.26 2.04 -2.42
CA LEU A 67 -3.66 3.23 -3.15
C LEU A 67 -5.18 3.36 -3.09
N VAL A 68 -5.68 4.54 -2.74
CA VAL A 68 -7.13 4.81 -2.69
C VAL A 68 -7.76 4.60 -4.07
N SER A 69 -7.05 4.98 -5.13
CA SER A 69 -7.50 4.77 -6.51
C SER A 69 -7.73 3.30 -6.88
N GLU A 70 -7.01 2.38 -6.23
CA GLU A 70 -7.10 0.93 -6.45
C GLU A 70 -8.08 0.24 -5.50
N ASN A 71 -8.49 0.91 -4.42
CA ASN A 71 -9.26 0.34 -3.31
C ASN A 71 -10.50 1.18 -2.97
N ARG A 72 -11.15 1.79 -3.97
CA ARG A 72 -12.30 2.70 -3.80
C ARG A 72 -13.54 2.07 -3.13
N GLU A 73 -13.56 0.75 -2.97
CA GLU A 73 -14.63 0.01 -2.32
C GLU A 73 -14.56 0.05 -0.78
N PHE A 74 -13.49 0.64 -0.22
CA PHE A 74 -13.25 0.77 1.22
C PHE A 74 -13.35 2.21 1.70
#